data_AF-A0A535LIT9-F1
#
_entry.id   AF-A0A535LIT9-F1
#
_cell.length_a   1.000
_cell.length_b   1.000
_cell.length_c   1.000
_cell.angle_alpha   90.00
_cell.angle_beta   90.00
_cell.angle_gamma   90.00
#
_symmetry.space_group_name_H-M   'P 1'
#
loop_
_entity.id
_entity.type
_entity.pdbx_description
1 polymer ?
#
loop_
_entity_poly.entity_id
_entity_poly.type
_entity_poly.pdbx_seq_one_letter_code
_entity_poly.pdbx_strand_id
1 'polypeptide(L)'
;MGSVFGIVDWVRNLRAAGEAILTRGRRSETINVRELPKGEAALVLREDIKGGNPFARNYGVTADSSLEDFERAVLTHPVFVLERK
;
A
#
# COMPACT_ATOMS: atom_id res chain seq x y z
N MET A 1 1.41 -3.18 1.58
CA MET A 1 1.98 -1.92 2.10
C MET A 1 1.41 -0.76 1.31
N GLY A 2 0.62 0.12 1.94
CA GLY A 2 0.05 1.30 1.29
C GLY A 2 0.95 2.54 1.45
N SER A 3 0.96 3.42 0.45
CA SER A 3 1.66 4.71 0.56
C SER A 3 0.79 5.77 1.20
N VAL A 4 1.11 6.18 2.43
CA VAL A 4 0.41 7.23 3.19
C VAL A 4 0.62 8.63 2.62
N PHE A 5 1.69 8.86 1.85
CA PHE A 5 2.06 10.16 1.28
C PHE A 5 1.87 10.21 -0.25
N GLY A 6 1.18 9.22 -0.79
CA GLY A 6 0.94 9.08 -2.21
C GLY A 6 2.17 8.68 -3.03
N ILE A 7 2.28 9.16 -4.27
CA ILE A 7 3.36 8.78 -5.19
C ILE A 7 4.63 9.61 -4.92
N VAL A 8 5.43 9.14 -3.95
CA VAL A 8 6.74 9.72 -3.58
C VAL A 8 7.90 8.85 -4.06
N ASP A 9 9.14 9.24 -3.78
CA ASP A 9 10.32 8.62 -4.40
C ASP A 9 10.47 7.13 -4.12
N TRP A 10 10.15 6.67 -2.91
CA TRP A 10 10.20 5.23 -2.63
C TRP A 10 9.19 4.44 -3.49
N VAL A 11 8.02 5.01 -3.79
CA VAL A 11 7.01 4.38 -4.67
C VAL A 11 7.57 4.26 -6.08
N ARG A 12 8.20 5.33 -6.59
CA ARG A 12 8.83 5.34 -7.92
C ARG A 12 9.96 4.31 -8.01
N ASN A 13 10.79 4.24 -6.97
CA ASN A 13 11.90 3.30 -6.90
C ASN A 13 11.40 1.85 -6.87
N LEU A 14 10.37 1.53 -6.09
CA LEU A 14 9.79 0.18 -6.06
C LEU A 14 9.18 -0.21 -7.41
N ARG A 15 8.50 0.71 -8.10
CA ARG A 15 7.98 0.46 -9.45
C ARG A 15 9.08 0.18 -10.47
N ALA A 16 10.22 0.86 -10.35
CA ALA A 16 11.35 0.69 -11.26
C ALA A 16 12.16 -0.58 -10.97
N ALA A 17 12.39 -0.89 -9.69
CA ALA A 17 13.24 -2.01 -9.28
C ALA A 17 12.49 -3.35 -9.21
N GLY A 18 11.23 -3.35 -8.76
CA GLY A 18 10.45 -4.57 -8.51
C GLY A 18 10.94 -5.40 -7.31
N GLU A 19 11.93 -4.92 -6.57
CA GLU A 19 12.49 -5.57 -5.38
C GLU A 19 12.94 -4.56 -4.33
N ALA A 20 13.10 -5.03 -3.09
CA ALA A 20 13.57 -4.22 -1.97
C ALA A 20 14.24 -5.08 -0.89
N ILE A 21 14.97 -4.43 0.01
CA ILE A 21 15.40 -5.03 1.27
C ILE A 21 14.42 -4.60 2.36
N LEU A 22 13.73 -5.57 2.96
CA LEU A 22 12.85 -5.33 4.10
C LEU A 22 13.60 -5.61 5.40
N THR A 23 13.76 -4.58 6.23
CA THR A 23 14.34 -4.72 7.58
C THR A 23 13.24 -4.66 8.63
N ARG A 24 13.11 -5.72 9.43
CA ARG A 24 12.20 -5.78 10.58
C ARG A 24 12.97 -6.17 11.84
N GLY A 25 13.12 -5.23 12.76
CA GLY A 25 13.98 -5.40 13.93
C GLY A 25 15.43 -5.63 13.50
N ARG A 26 15.99 -6.81 13.84
CA ARG A 26 17.37 -7.19 13.48
C ARG A 26 17.46 -8.07 12.22
N ARG A 27 16.34 -8.35 11.56
CA ARG A 27 16.30 -9.22 10.38
C ARG A 27 16.14 -8.37 9.13
N SER A 28 16.94 -8.67 8.11
CA SER A 28 16.84 -8.10 6.78
C SER A 28 16.70 -9.22 5.77
N GLU A 29 15.77 -9.07 4.83
CA GLU A 29 15.58 -10.01 3.73
C GLU A 29 15.32 -9.28 2.42
N THR A 30 15.75 -9.88 1.31
CA THR A 30 15.40 -9.39 -0.03
C THR A 30 14.02 -9.89 -0.38
N ILE A 31 13.15 -8.98 -0.81
CA ILE A 31 11.78 -9.26 -1.19
C ILE A 31 11.53 -8.80 -2.63
N ASN A 32 10.62 -9.50 -3.30
CA ASN A 32 9.99 -8.98 -4.50
C ASN A 32 8.84 -8.07 -4.10
N VAL A 33 8.60 -7.04 -4.91
CA VAL A 33 7.55 -6.06 -4.68
C VAL A 33 6.75 -5.89 -5.95
N ARG A 34 5.42 -5.97 -5.81
CA ARG A 34 4.50 -5.78 -6.92
C ARG A 34 3.37 -4.85 -6.50
N GLU A 35 3.05 -3.90 -7.37
CA GLU A 35 1.88 -3.04 -7.18
C GLU A 35 0.60 -3.85 -7.42
N LEU A 36 -0.37 -3.72 -6.52
CA LEU A 36 -1.65 -4.41 -6.67
C LEU A 36 -2.54 -3.68 -7.67
N PRO A 37 -3.31 -4.42 -8.50
CA PRO A 37 -4.37 -3.84 -9.31
C PRO A 37 -5.37 -3.06 -8.44
N LYS A 38 -5.96 -2.01 -9.01
CA LYS A 38 -6.88 -1.07 -8.31
C LYS A 38 -7.92 -1.78 -7.44
N GLY A 39 -8.63 -2.78 -7.97
CA GLY A 39 -9.68 -3.48 -7.24
C GLY A 39 -9.16 -4.26 -6.03
N GLU A 40 -8.03 -4.95 -6.17
CA GLU A 40 -7.38 -5.67 -5.07
C GLU A 40 -6.81 -4.70 -4.03
N ALA A 41 -6.14 -3.64 -4.49
CA ALA A 41 -5.61 -2.60 -3.64
C ALA A 41 -6.70 -1.93 -2.79
N ALA A 42 -7.86 -1.65 -3.39
CA ALA A 42 -8.99 -1.02 -2.72
C ALA A 42 -9.54 -1.91 -1.59
N LEU A 43 -9.68 -3.21 -1.83
CA LEU A 43 -10.11 -4.17 -0.82
C LEU A 43 -9.10 -4.27 0.33
N VAL A 44 -7.81 -4.36 0.02
CA VAL A 44 -6.75 -4.42 1.04
C VAL A 44 -6.74 -3.15 1.89
N LEU A 45 -6.82 -1.97 1.26
CA LEU A 45 -6.85 -0.69 1.97
C LEU A 45 -8.10 -0.56 2.86
N ARG A 46 -9.26 -1.04 2.39
CA ARG A 46 -10.49 -1.04 3.19
C ARG A 46 -10.37 -1.88 4.46
N GLU A 47 -9.87 -3.10 4.33
CA GLU A 47 -9.71 -3.97 5.50
C GLU A 47 -8.65 -3.42 6.47
N ASP A 48 -7.59 -2.81 5.96
CA ASP A 48 -6.55 -2.15 6.77
C ASP A 48 -7.11 -0.94 7.55
N ILE A 49 -7.95 -0.09 6.92
CA ILE A 49 -8.62 1.02 7.60
C ILE A 49 -9.62 0.52 8.64
N LYS A 50 -10.41 -0.51 8.33
CA LYS A 50 -11.32 -1.15 9.30
C LYS A 50 -10.57 -1.77 10.48
N GLY A 51 -9.36 -2.26 10.24
CA GLY A 51 -8.44 -2.78 11.25
C GLY A 51 -7.83 -1.71 12.16
N GLY A 52 -8.15 -0.43 11.96
CA GLY A 52 -7.68 0.66 12.79
C GLY A 52 -6.35 1.27 12.34
N ASN A 53 -6.08 1.30 11.03
CA ASN A 53 -4.89 1.96 10.51
C ASN A 53 -4.79 3.42 11.05
N PRO A 54 -3.72 3.78 11.80
CA PRO A 54 -3.60 5.09 12.43
C PRO A 54 -3.44 6.25 11.44
N PHE A 55 -3.16 5.94 10.17
CA PHE A 55 -3.01 6.89 9.07
C PHE A 55 -4.24 6.94 8.15
N ALA A 56 -5.38 6.34 8.53
CA ALA A 56 -6.60 6.29 7.72
C ALA A 56 -6.98 7.67 7.13
N ARG A 57 -6.85 8.74 7.93
CA ARG A 57 -7.16 10.13 7.52
C ARG A 57 -6.41 10.59 6.27
N ASN A 58 -5.20 10.08 6.04
CA ASN A 58 -4.36 10.52 4.92
C ASN A 58 -4.86 9.98 3.58
N TYR A 59 -5.62 8.88 3.58
CA TYR A 59 -6.16 8.27 2.36
C TYR A 59 -7.45 8.93 1.87
N GLY A 60 -8.05 9.85 2.64
CA GLY A 60 -9.30 10.52 2.26
C GLY A 60 -10.54 9.62 2.29
N VAL A 61 -10.46 8.48 2.97
CA VAL A 61 -11.53 7.48 3.11
C VAL A 61 -11.71 7.09 4.58
N THR A 62 -12.89 6.56 4.94
CA THR A 62 -13.21 6.03 6.27
C THR A 62 -13.63 4.56 6.17
N ALA A 63 -13.80 3.89 7.31
CA ALA A 63 -14.28 2.51 7.37
C ALA A 63 -15.66 2.29 6.70
N ASP A 64 -16.45 3.34 6.60
CA ASP A 64 -17.80 3.36 6.02
C ASP A 64 -17.84 3.85 4.57
N SER A 65 -16.70 4.28 4.01
CA SER A 65 -16.61 4.71 2.61
C SER A 65 -16.95 3.57 1.64
N SER A 66 -17.46 3.94 0.46
CA SER A 66 -17.81 2.96 -0.57
C SER A 66 -16.56 2.32 -1.18
N LEU A 67 -16.69 1.13 -1.78
CA LEU A 67 -15.56 0.50 -2.48
C LEU A 67 -15.02 1.40 -3.61
N GLU A 68 -15.88 2.16 -4.28
CA GLU A 68 -15.46 3.11 -5.32
C GLU A 68 -14.55 4.21 -4.75
N ASP A 69 -14.83 4.71 -3.55
CA ASP A 69 -13.97 5.71 -2.90
C ASP A 69 -12.58 5.12 -2.61
N PHE A 70 -12.52 3.87 -2.16
CA PHE A 70 -11.24 3.16 -1.98
C PHE A 70 -10.51 2.95 -3.30
N GLU A 71 -11.23 2.59 -4.37
CA GLU A 71 -10.65 2.49 -5.72
C GLU A 71 -10.07 3.81 -6.21
N ARG A 72 -10.68 4.95 -5.87
CA ARG A 72 -10.14 6.28 -6.17
C ARG A 72 -8.94 6.61 -5.29
N ALA A 73 -8.99 6.26 -4.00
CA ALA A 73 -7.90 6.52 -3.06
C ALA A 73 -6.60 5.82 -3.48
N VAL A 74 -6.67 4.56 -3.93
CA VAL A 74 -5.49 3.79 -4.31
C VAL A 74 -4.80 4.27 -5.60
N LEU A 75 -5.48 5.10 -6.42
CA LEU A 75 -4.83 5.75 -7.58
C LEU A 75 -3.76 6.75 -7.14
N THR A 76 -3.98 7.39 -5.99
CA THR A 76 -3.03 8.36 -5.42
C THR A 76 -2.16 7.71 -4.34
N HIS A 77 -2.67 6.67 -3.67
CA HIS A 77 -2.02 5.96 -2.57
C HIS A 77 -1.85 4.47 -2.92
N PRO A 78 -0.87 4.11 -3.77
CA PRO A 78 -0.73 2.75 -4.26
C PRO A 78 -0.43 1.76 -3.13
N VAL A 79 -0.92 0.53 -3.31
CA VAL A 79 -0.70 -0.59 -2.38
C VAL A 79 0.16 -1.65 -3.06
N PHE A 80 1.20 -2.07 -2.37
CA PHE A 80 2.14 -3.08 -2.83
C PHE A 80 2.00 -4.38 -2.04
N VAL A 81 2.10 -5.52 -2.73
CA VAL A 81 2.35 -6.81 -2.09
C VAL A 81 3.85 -7.05 -1.98
N LEU A 82 4.26 -7.60 -0.84
CA LEU A 82 5.64 -7.94 -0.54
C LEU A 82 5.75 -9.47 -0.52
N GLU A 83 6.56 -10.03 -1.41
CA GLU A 83 6.72 -11.47 -1.57
C GLU A 83 8.16 -11.84 -1.20
N ARG A 84 8.33 -12.87 -0.36
CA ARG A 84 9.66 -13.36 0.00
C ARG A 84 10.27 -14.06 -1.23
N LYS A 85 11.57 -13.87 -1.45
CA LYS A 85 12.32 -14.66 -2.42
C LYS A 85 12.53 -16.09 -1.93
#